data_AF-A0A3D3NPJ3-F1
#
_entry.id   AF-A0A3D3NPJ3-F1
#
_cell.length_a   1.000
_cell.length_b   1.000
_cell.length_c   1.000
_cell.angle_alpha   90.00
_cell.angle_beta   90.00
_cell.angle_gamma   90.00
#
_symmetry.space_group_name_H-M   'P 1'
#
loop_
_entity.id
_entity.type
_entity.pdbx_description
1 polymer ?
#
loop_
_entity_poly.entity_id
_entity_poly.type
_entity_poly.pdbx_seq_one_letter_code
_entity_poly.pdbx_strand_id
1 'polypeptide(L)'
;MIPKLHHALLLALLVLTGASCRSKKTDLSDDPLVRPEDEQELAGITTYSKEVVQGWPRGRSLHPRDVSRVRLGEEVHAYHLGRLPSRDRREMHEAHTVYRVEQDARWDTRLPATPMDSGGVILGITDPARDSLPKDILIAQERERLATMALNLQKSMARLDELRRTLEKKSADFDAGKEEAVQIKQYLAEIRADRDEKEEQLKNAQERIKALEEQQRLYDMTSQQSGARKP
;
A
#
# COMPACT_ATOMS: atom_id res chain seq x y z
N MET A 1 -49.63 -18.07 -23.08
CA MET A 1 -48.67 -18.91 -22.33
C MET A 1 -47.87 -18.05 -21.37
N ILE A 2 -48.47 -17.69 -20.24
CA ILE A 2 -47.87 -16.96 -19.11
C ILE A 2 -48.67 -17.46 -17.89
N PRO A 3 -48.10 -18.27 -16.98
CA PRO A 3 -47.84 -17.75 -15.63
C PRO A 3 -46.78 -18.55 -14.83
N LYS A 4 -45.55 -18.05 -14.66
CA LYS A 4 -44.63 -18.57 -13.63
C LYS A 4 -43.84 -17.50 -12.86
N LEU A 5 -44.00 -16.21 -13.18
CA LEU A 5 -43.22 -15.13 -12.59
C LEU A 5 -43.83 -14.49 -11.33
N HIS A 6 -45.10 -14.74 -11.01
CA HIS A 6 -45.74 -14.10 -9.85
C HIS A 6 -45.55 -14.83 -8.51
N HIS A 7 -45.11 -16.09 -8.50
CA HIS A 7 -44.92 -16.82 -7.23
C HIS A 7 -43.53 -16.66 -6.62
N ALA A 8 -42.51 -16.34 -7.42
CA ALA A 8 -41.16 -16.11 -6.90
C ALA A 8 -41.01 -14.78 -6.15
N LEU A 9 -41.77 -13.75 -6.55
CA LEU A 9 -41.66 -12.40 -5.96
C LEU A 9 -42.46 -12.25 -4.65
N LEU A 10 -43.50 -13.06 -4.47
CA LEU A 10 -44.31 -13.08 -3.24
C LEU A 10 -43.63 -13.81 -2.08
N LEU A 11 -42.75 -14.78 -2.37
CA LEU A 11 -42.02 -15.54 -1.36
C LEU A 11 -40.81 -14.79 -0.80
N ALA A 12 -40.23 -13.86 -1.59
CA ALA A 12 -39.13 -13.01 -1.14
C ALA A 12 -39.58 -11.87 -0.20
N LEU A 13 -40.82 -11.42 -0.32
CA LEU A 13 -41.37 -10.32 0.49
C LEU A 13 -41.87 -10.76 1.87
N LEU A 14 -42.13 -12.07 2.06
CA LEU A 14 -42.62 -12.64 3.31
C LEU A 14 -41.50 -13.00 4.30
N VAL A 15 -40.24 -13.07 3.84
CA VAL A 15 -39.08 -13.35 4.70
C VAL A 15 -38.50 -12.06 5.31
N LEU A 16 -38.79 -10.88 4.75
CA LEU A 16 -38.26 -9.59 5.25
C LEU A 16 -39.13 -8.88 6.30
N THR A 17 -40.35 -9.36 6.61
CA THR A 17 -41.25 -8.69 7.57
C THR A 17 -41.44 -9.43 8.90
N GLY A 18 -40.67 -10.49 9.17
CA GLY A 18 -40.83 -11.34 10.36
C GLY A 18 -39.92 -11.05 11.56
N ALA A 19 -39.01 -10.07 11.48
CA ALA A 19 -37.94 -9.90 12.48
C ALA A 19 -38.11 -8.69 13.43
N SER A 20 -39.33 -8.23 13.69
CA SER A 20 -39.54 -7.11 14.61
C SER A 20 -40.75 -7.32 15.52
N CYS A 21 -40.58 -8.13 16.57
CA CYS A 21 -41.40 -8.11 17.79
C CYS A 21 -40.68 -8.92 18.89
N ARG A 22 -39.61 -8.38 19.47
CA ARG A 22 -39.04 -8.89 20.73
C ARG A 22 -39.36 -7.90 21.84
N SER A 23 -40.55 -8.07 22.42
CA SER A 23 -41.02 -7.36 23.60
C SER A 23 -40.06 -7.60 24.77
N LYS A 24 -39.34 -6.56 25.19
CA LYS A 24 -38.63 -6.54 26.48
C LYS A 24 -39.62 -6.06 27.53
N LYS A 25 -39.80 -6.87 28.57
CA LYS A 25 -40.51 -6.51 29.80
C LYS A 25 -39.87 -5.25 30.37
N THR A 26 -40.68 -4.22 30.57
CA THR A 26 -40.34 -3.02 31.34
C THR A 26 -40.49 -3.35 32.81
N ASP A 27 -39.37 -3.47 33.51
CA ASP A 27 -39.38 -3.48 34.97
C ASP A 27 -39.59 -2.04 35.48
N LEU A 28 -40.49 -1.94 36.43
CA LEU A 28 -41.05 -0.72 37.00
C LEU A 28 -40.05 -0.17 38.05
N SER A 29 -39.03 0.59 37.63
CA SER A 29 -38.04 1.17 38.57
C SER A 29 -37.67 2.63 38.33
N ASP A 30 -38.37 3.34 37.45
CA ASP A 30 -38.13 4.77 37.20
C ASP A 30 -38.89 5.64 38.22
N ASP A 31 -38.47 5.56 39.50
CA ASP A 31 -38.84 6.54 40.52
C ASP A 31 -37.65 7.52 40.70
N PRO A 32 -37.74 8.78 40.20
CA PRO A 32 -36.61 9.71 40.12
C PRO A 32 -36.13 10.27 41.47
N LEU A 33 -36.68 9.78 42.59
CA LEU A 33 -36.34 10.20 43.95
C LEU A 33 -35.65 9.13 44.80
N VAL A 34 -35.48 7.90 44.28
CA VAL A 34 -34.71 6.87 44.96
C VAL A 34 -33.25 6.99 44.55
N ARG A 35 -32.40 7.52 45.45
CA ARG A 35 -30.94 7.43 45.29
C ARG A 35 -30.52 5.97 45.38
N PRO A 36 -29.75 5.42 44.44
CA PRO A 36 -29.13 4.11 44.63
C PRO A 36 -28.20 4.16 45.86
N GLU A 37 -28.32 3.17 46.75
CA GLU A 37 -27.57 3.12 48.02
C GLU A 37 -26.05 2.83 47.86
N ASP A 38 -25.56 2.71 46.62
CA ASP A 38 -24.20 2.24 46.36
C ASP A 38 -23.14 3.36 46.22
N GLU A 39 -23.51 4.63 46.38
CA GLU A 39 -22.55 5.75 46.33
C GLU A 39 -22.32 6.36 47.73
N GLN A 40 -21.87 5.53 48.67
CA GLN A 40 -20.95 6.04 49.68
C GLN A 40 -19.59 6.22 49.00
N GLU A 41 -19.35 7.42 48.46
CA GLU A 41 -18.01 7.89 48.14
C GLU A 41 -17.21 8.04 49.45
N LEU A 42 -16.73 6.91 49.97
CA LEU A 42 -15.54 6.88 50.81
C LEU A 42 -14.43 7.48 49.95
N ALA A 43 -13.95 8.67 50.31
CA ALA A 43 -12.83 9.33 49.69
C ALA A 43 -11.70 8.32 49.46
N GLY A 44 -11.60 7.84 48.22
CA GLY A 44 -10.68 6.80 47.82
C GLY A 44 -9.28 7.37 47.82
N ILE A 45 -8.61 7.33 48.97
CA ILE A 45 -7.16 7.28 48.95
C ILE A 45 -6.84 6.05 48.12
N THR A 46 -6.27 6.24 46.94
CA THR A 46 -5.85 5.15 46.05
C THR A 46 -4.72 4.38 46.71
N THR A 47 -5.05 3.54 47.69
CA THR A 47 -4.13 2.55 48.20
C THR A 47 -4.06 1.48 47.11
N TYR A 48 -2.92 1.44 46.40
CA TYR A 48 -2.63 0.43 45.40
C TYR A 48 -3.03 -0.96 45.94
N SER A 49 -3.92 -1.66 45.23
CA SER A 49 -4.34 -3.00 45.63
C SER A 49 -3.11 -3.91 45.67
N LYS A 50 -3.01 -4.76 46.70
CA LYS A 50 -1.89 -5.71 46.86
C LYS A 50 -1.65 -6.55 45.60
N GLU A 51 -2.71 -6.83 44.85
CA GLU A 51 -2.71 -7.59 43.60
C GLU A 51 -1.99 -6.86 42.46
N VAL A 52 -2.13 -5.52 42.38
CA VAL A 52 -1.37 -4.71 41.41
C VAL A 52 0.11 -4.71 41.76
N VAL A 53 0.47 -4.70 43.05
CA VAL A 53 1.87 -4.71 43.51
C VAL A 53 2.53 -6.08 43.36
N GLN A 54 1.77 -7.19 43.34
CA GLN A 54 2.31 -8.55 43.20
C GLN A 54 2.99 -8.80 41.85
N GLY A 55 2.57 -8.10 40.79
CA GLY A 55 3.19 -8.17 39.46
C GLY A 55 4.33 -7.17 39.24
N TRP A 56 4.59 -6.26 40.19
CA TRP A 56 5.69 -5.31 40.03
C TRP A 56 7.02 -6.05 40.18
N PRO A 57 8.01 -5.74 39.33
CA PRO A 57 9.32 -6.34 39.46
C PRO A 57 9.82 -6.04 40.87
N ARG A 58 10.15 -7.09 41.63
CA ARG A 58 10.77 -6.92 42.95
C ARG A 58 11.96 -5.99 42.77
N GLY A 59 11.93 -4.84 43.44
CA GLY A 59 13.04 -3.89 43.41
C GLY A 59 14.32 -4.65 43.72
N ARG A 60 15.35 -4.48 42.90
CA ARG A 60 16.66 -5.07 43.20
C ARG A 60 17.23 -4.34 44.40
N SER A 61 17.71 -5.09 45.39
CA SER A 61 18.51 -4.49 46.45
C SER A 61 19.76 -3.91 45.83
N LEU A 62 20.04 -2.64 46.15
CA LEU A 62 21.28 -2.00 45.75
C LEU A 62 22.44 -2.63 46.52
N HIS A 63 23.60 -2.78 45.88
CA HIS A 63 24.78 -3.30 46.56
C HIS A 63 25.16 -2.36 47.73
N PRO A 64 25.55 -2.87 48.92
CA PRO A 64 25.80 -2.02 50.09
C PRO A 64 26.79 -0.87 49.86
N ARG A 65 27.79 -1.08 48.99
CA ARG A 65 28.79 -0.07 48.62
C ARG A 65 28.25 1.06 47.73
N ASP A 66 27.13 0.84 47.06
CA ASP A 66 26.50 1.83 46.18
C ASP A 66 25.39 2.62 46.90
N VAL A 67 24.98 2.19 48.10
CA VAL A 67 23.95 2.87 48.90
C VAL A 67 24.35 4.31 49.24
N SER A 68 25.60 4.52 49.65
CA SER A 68 26.13 5.86 49.98
C SER A 68 26.26 6.79 48.78
N ARG A 69 26.14 6.28 47.55
CA ARG A 69 26.20 7.06 46.31
C ARG A 69 24.84 7.58 45.87
N VAL A 70 23.79 6.84 46.22
CA VAL A 70 22.40 7.17 45.84
C VAL A 70 21.70 7.96 46.94
N ARG A 71 22.11 7.74 48.20
CA ARG A 71 21.54 8.38 49.38
C ARG A 71 22.68 8.82 50.30
N LEU A 72 22.57 10.05 50.80
CA LEU A 72 23.41 10.51 51.90
C LEU A 72 23.00 9.75 53.17
N GLY A 73 23.99 9.19 53.88
CA GLY A 73 23.76 8.46 55.13
C GLY A 73 23.21 9.37 56.23
N GLU A 74 22.59 8.76 57.24
CA GLU A 74 22.17 9.49 58.46
C GLU A 74 23.42 9.83 59.28
N GLU A 75 23.52 11.07 59.73
CA GLU A 75 24.62 11.50 60.58
C GLU A 75 24.15 11.53 62.04
N VAL A 76 24.67 10.58 62.83
CA VAL A 76 24.32 10.40 64.24
C VAL A 76 25.46 10.89 65.10
N HIS A 77 25.23 11.96 65.84
CA HIS A 77 26.18 12.50 66.80
C HIS A 77 25.87 12.00 68.20
N ALA A 78 26.93 11.63 68.93
CA ALA A 78 26.86 11.18 70.31
C ALA A 78 27.24 12.34 71.24
N TYR A 79 26.30 12.78 72.06
CA TYR A 79 26.47 13.86 73.02
C TYR A 79 26.52 13.28 74.42
N HIS A 80 27.54 13.62 75.19
CA HIS A 80 27.60 13.22 76.60
C HIS A 80 26.97 14.30 77.48
N LEU A 81 25.83 13.99 78.11
CA LEU A 81 25.06 14.88 78.97
C LEU A 81 25.29 14.56 80.46
N GLY A 82 25.81 15.52 81.20
CA GLY A 82 26.17 15.38 82.61
C GLY A 82 27.68 15.21 82.77
N ARG A 83 28.17 14.72 83.90
CA ARG A 83 29.60 14.78 84.20
C ARG A 83 30.36 13.68 83.42
N LEU A 84 31.46 13.98 82.72
CA LEU A 84 32.23 12.99 81.93
C LEU A 84 33.63 12.70 82.51
N PRO A 85 34.02 11.43 82.78
CA PRO A 85 35.24 11.06 83.51
C PRO A 85 36.49 11.79 83.04
N SER A 86 37.18 12.44 83.98
CA SER A 86 38.47 13.03 83.69
C SER A 86 39.41 11.93 83.24
N ARG A 87 40.25 12.24 82.26
CA ARG A 87 41.13 11.26 81.61
C ARG A 87 42.00 10.45 82.60
N ASP A 88 42.39 11.03 83.74
CA ASP A 88 43.11 10.42 84.88
C ASP A 88 42.33 10.44 86.23
N ARG A 89 41.00 10.59 86.11
CA ARG A 89 39.95 9.97 86.96
C ARG A 89 39.97 10.14 88.49
N ARG A 90 40.69 11.09 89.09
CA ARG A 90 40.62 11.29 90.56
C ARG A 90 39.20 11.59 91.07
N GLU A 91 38.35 12.16 90.22
CA GLU A 91 36.92 12.31 90.45
C GLU A 91 36.16 11.85 89.20
N MET A 92 34.96 11.32 89.42
CA MET A 92 34.13 10.66 88.41
C MET A 92 32.75 11.31 88.30
N HIS A 93 32.10 10.92 87.22
CA HIS A 93 31.46 11.87 86.38
C HIS A 93 30.17 11.21 85.77
N GLU A 94 28.97 11.77 85.98
CA GLU A 94 27.65 11.36 85.45
C GLU A 94 27.34 11.72 83.96
N ALA A 95 27.85 11.02 82.93
CA ALA A 95 27.63 11.44 81.53
C ALA A 95 26.71 10.46 80.81
N HIS A 96 25.48 10.85 80.57
CA HIS A 96 24.52 10.16 79.72
C HIS A 96 24.80 10.45 78.25
N THR A 97 25.22 9.44 77.50
CA THR A 97 25.32 9.58 76.04
C THR A 97 23.93 9.64 75.43
N VAL A 98 23.57 10.79 74.88
CA VAL A 98 22.38 10.99 74.07
C VAL A 98 22.81 11.03 72.62
N TYR A 99 22.24 10.14 71.82
CA TYR A 99 22.41 10.16 70.37
C TYR A 99 21.38 11.10 69.76
N ARG A 100 21.82 11.98 68.86
CA ARG A 100 20.95 12.84 68.08
C ARG A 100 21.26 12.67 66.61
N VAL A 101 20.23 12.41 65.82
CA VAL A 101 20.31 12.48 64.36
C VAL A 101 20.33 13.95 63.99
N GLU A 102 21.42 14.41 63.38
CA GLU A 102 21.55 15.81 62.95
C GLU A 102 21.18 16.01 61.49
N GLN A 103 21.47 15.00 60.68
CA GLN A 103 21.10 14.96 59.28
C GLN A 103 20.32 13.70 59.00
N ASP A 104 19.06 13.90 58.60
CA ASP A 104 18.24 12.83 58.07
C ASP A 104 18.78 12.40 56.72
N ALA A 105 18.69 11.10 56.46
CA ALA A 105 19.14 10.62 55.18
C ALA A 105 18.22 11.07 54.06
N ARG A 106 18.87 11.61 53.03
CA ARG A 106 18.21 12.21 51.88
C ARG A 106 18.79 11.60 50.60
N TRP A 107 17.93 11.44 49.61
CA TRP A 107 18.35 11.07 48.26
C TRP A 107 19.28 12.14 47.71
N ASP A 108 20.43 11.72 47.17
CA ASP A 108 21.31 12.67 46.49
C ASP A 108 20.70 12.97 45.12
N THR A 109 20.16 14.19 44.96
CA THR A 109 19.53 14.65 43.72
C THR A 109 20.54 15.35 42.80
N ARG A 110 21.83 15.37 43.16
CA ARG A 110 22.87 15.94 42.31
C ARG A 110 23.07 14.97 41.13
N LEU A 111 23.06 15.52 39.91
CA LEU A 111 23.32 14.72 38.70
C LEU A 111 24.68 14.00 38.83
N PRO A 112 24.77 12.68 38.58
CA PRO A 112 26.04 11.99 38.67
C PRO A 112 26.96 12.50 37.56
N ALA A 113 28.01 13.24 37.94
CA ALA A 113 29.03 13.75 37.01
C ALA A 113 29.90 12.63 36.40
N THR A 114 29.69 11.37 36.79
CA THR A 114 30.47 10.24 36.29
C THR A 114 29.52 9.06 36.02
N PRO A 115 29.48 8.51 34.80
CA PRO A 115 28.78 7.27 34.54
C PRO A 115 29.39 6.15 35.40
N MET A 116 28.54 5.44 36.13
CA MET A 116 28.93 4.42 37.11
C MET A 116 29.44 3.15 36.42
N ASP A 117 30.59 2.67 36.84
CA ASP A 117 30.95 1.25 36.76
C ASP A 117 30.39 0.59 38.05
N SER A 118 29.15 0.08 37.97
CA SER A 118 28.55 -0.62 39.09
C SER A 118 29.21 -2.00 39.21
N GLY A 119 29.62 -2.39 40.43
CA GLY A 119 30.24 -3.71 40.67
C GLY A 119 29.29 -4.90 40.52
N GLY A 120 28.10 -4.68 39.97
CA GLY A 120 27.17 -5.73 39.56
C GLY A 120 27.31 -6.00 38.08
N VAL A 121 27.07 -7.23 37.63
CA VAL A 121 27.06 -7.56 36.20
C VAL A 121 26.09 -6.63 35.50
N ILE A 122 26.61 -5.73 34.69
CA ILE A 122 25.85 -4.91 33.74
C ILE A 122 25.35 -5.88 32.68
N LEU A 123 24.24 -6.57 32.93
CA LEU A 123 23.39 -7.04 31.86
C LEU A 123 22.79 -5.77 31.27
N GLY A 124 23.42 -5.28 30.20
CA GLY A 124 23.07 -4.03 29.54
C GLY A 124 21.55 -3.87 29.49
N ILE A 125 21.06 -2.74 29.98
CA ILE A 125 19.66 -2.37 29.81
C ILE A 125 19.52 -2.03 28.32
N THR A 126 19.28 -3.06 27.51
CA THR A 126 18.84 -2.90 26.13
C THR A 126 17.39 -2.45 26.18
N ASP A 127 17.15 -1.21 25.79
CA ASP A 127 15.82 -0.68 25.58
C ASP A 127 15.12 -1.55 24.50
N PRO A 128 14.01 -2.25 24.82
CA PRO A 128 13.30 -3.08 23.85
C PRO A 128 12.70 -2.25 22.70
N ALA A 129 12.63 -0.92 22.82
CA ALA A 129 12.21 -0.02 21.76
C ALA A 129 13.35 0.37 20.80
N ARG A 130 14.61 0.05 21.13
CA ARG A 130 15.79 0.34 20.31
C ARG A 130 16.52 -0.96 19.97
N ASP A 131 15.95 -1.73 19.06
CA ASP A 131 16.72 -2.69 18.27
C ASP A 131 17.77 -1.88 17.48
N SER A 132 19.03 -1.90 17.94
CA SER A 132 20.12 -1.10 17.36
C SER A 132 20.53 -1.55 15.94
N LEU A 133 20.04 -2.71 15.50
CA LEU A 133 20.30 -3.27 14.18
C LEU A 133 18.98 -3.77 13.60
N PRO A 134 18.57 -3.33 12.39
CA PRO A 134 17.41 -3.91 11.72
C PRO A 134 17.69 -5.39 11.50
N LYS A 135 16.79 -6.26 11.98
CA LYS A 135 16.87 -7.72 11.81
C LYS A 135 17.08 -8.01 10.32
N ASP A 136 18.11 -8.81 10.00
CA ASP A 136 18.53 -9.18 8.63
C ASP A 136 17.38 -9.62 7.71
N ILE A 137 16.27 -10.07 8.30
CA ILE A 137 15.00 -10.40 7.63
C ILE A 137 14.46 -9.24 6.79
N LEU A 138 14.49 -8.00 7.30
CA LEU A 138 13.97 -6.84 6.56
C LEU A 138 14.86 -6.53 5.34
N ILE A 139 16.17 -6.66 5.49
CA ILE A 139 17.13 -6.49 4.40
C ILE A 139 16.96 -7.60 3.36
N ALA A 140 16.73 -8.84 3.78
CA ALA A 140 16.45 -9.96 2.88
C ALA A 140 15.16 -9.75 2.08
N GLN A 141 14.08 -9.32 2.74
CA GLN A 141 12.81 -9.00 2.09
C GLN A 141 12.96 -7.87 1.07
N GLU A 142 13.69 -6.81 1.41
CA GLU A 142 13.92 -5.70 0.47
C GLU A 142 14.79 -6.15 -0.72
N ARG A 143 15.78 -7.03 -0.51
CA ARG A 143 16.55 -7.63 -1.62
C ARG A 143 15.69 -8.48 -2.54
N GLU A 144 14.79 -9.31 -2.00
CA GLU A 144 13.84 -10.08 -2.80
C GLU A 144 12.89 -9.17 -3.59
N ARG A 145 12.39 -8.10 -2.95
CA ARG A 145 11.57 -7.08 -3.60
C ARG A 145 12.31 -6.39 -4.75
N LEU A 146 13.56 -5.99 -4.53
CA LEU A 146 14.37 -5.38 -5.59
C LEU A 146 14.68 -6.36 -6.72
N ALA A 147 14.97 -7.63 -6.41
CA ALA A 147 15.22 -8.66 -7.40
C ALA A 147 13.97 -8.93 -8.27
N THR A 148 12.78 -9.00 -7.66
CA THR A 148 11.53 -9.17 -8.40
C THR A 148 11.20 -7.96 -9.26
N MET A 149 11.43 -6.74 -8.76
CA MET A 149 11.28 -5.50 -9.55
C MET A 149 12.25 -5.47 -10.74
N ALA A 150 13.53 -5.80 -10.54
CA ALA A 150 14.53 -5.85 -11.61
C ALA A 150 14.16 -6.87 -12.70
N LEU A 151 13.68 -8.06 -12.29
CA LEU A 151 13.22 -9.09 -13.22
C LEU A 151 11.99 -8.64 -14.01
N ASN A 152 11.03 -7.97 -13.36
CA ASN A 152 9.86 -7.42 -14.04
C ASN A 152 10.23 -6.30 -15.01
N LEU A 153 11.17 -5.43 -14.62
CA LEU A 153 11.71 -4.39 -15.48
C LEU A 153 12.35 -5.01 -16.73
N GLN A 154 13.22 -6.01 -16.56
CA GLN A 154 13.86 -6.70 -17.67
C GLN A 154 12.85 -7.36 -18.63
N LYS A 155 11.80 -8.01 -18.09
CA LYS A 155 10.70 -8.55 -18.90
C LYS A 155 9.95 -7.45 -19.66
N SER A 156 9.69 -6.32 -19.02
CA SER A 156 9.01 -5.19 -19.67
C SER A 156 9.85 -4.59 -20.80
N MET A 157 11.17 -4.47 -20.61
CA MET A 157 12.10 -3.99 -21.63
C MET A 157 12.15 -4.95 -22.82
N ALA A 158 12.29 -6.26 -22.58
CA ALA A 158 12.28 -7.27 -23.64
C ALA A 158 10.97 -7.24 -24.45
N ARG A 159 9.82 -7.05 -23.77
CA ARG A 159 8.52 -6.91 -24.44
C ARG A 159 8.42 -5.62 -25.27
N LEU A 160 8.96 -4.51 -24.77
CA LEU A 160 9.01 -3.26 -25.52
C LEU A 160 9.89 -3.37 -26.77
N ASP A 161 11.03 -4.06 -26.68
CA ASP A 161 11.90 -4.31 -27.82
C ASP A 161 11.23 -5.20 -28.87
N GLU A 162 10.50 -6.23 -28.44
CA GLU A 162 9.70 -7.06 -29.34
C GLU A 162 8.62 -6.24 -30.04
N LEU A 163 7.84 -5.46 -29.30
CA LEU A 163 6.81 -4.59 -29.85
C LEU A 163 7.39 -3.60 -30.85
N ARG A 164 8.53 -2.98 -30.53
CA ARG A 164 9.24 -2.08 -31.44
C ARG A 164 9.61 -2.79 -32.76
N ARG A 165 10.20 -3.99 -32.69
CA ARG A 165 10.53 -4.78 -33.89
C ARG A 165 9.29 -5.14 -34.70
N THR A 166 8.17 -5.45 -34.05
CA THR A 166 6.92 -5.73 -34.78
C THR A 166 6.34 -4.48 -35.44
N LEU A 167 6.48 -3.31 -34.83
CA LEU A 167 6.06 -2.04 -35.42
C LEU A 167 6.94 -1.67 -36.62
N GLU A 168 8.26 -1.82 -36.50
CA GLU A 168 9.22 -1.58 -37.59
C GLU A 168 8.94 -2.51 -38.80
N LYS A 169 8.64 -3.79 -38.55
CA LYS A 169 8.22 -4.72 -39.60
C LYS A 169 6.91 -4.29 -40.26
N LYS A 170 5.88 -4.00 -39.46
CA LYS A 170 4.59 -3.56 -39.99
C LYS A 170 4.71 -2.25 -40.77
N SER A 171 5.53 -1.30 -40.33
CA SER A 171 5.76 -0.07 -41.10
C SER A 171 6.42 -0.36 -42.44
N ALA A 172 7.41 -1.25 -42.49
CA ALA A 172 8.03 -1.66 -43.75
C ALA A 172 7.03 -2.36 -44.68
N ASP A 173 6.20 -3.26 -44.15
CA ASP A 173 5.14 -3.93 -44.92
C ASP A 173 4.10 -2.93 -45.45
N PHE A 174 3.74 -1.90 -44.66
CA PHE A 174 2.84 -0.84 -45.09
C PHE A 174 3.45 0.03 -46.20
N ASP A 175 4.74 0.33 -46.13
CA ASP A 175 5.41 1.13 -47.16
C ASP A 175 5.56 0.33 -48.46
N ALA A 176 5.93 -0.96 -48.39
CA ALA A 176 5.90 -1.86 -49.55
C ALA A 176 4.49 -1.95 -50.17
N GLY A 177 3.45 -2.10 -49.35
CA GLY A 177 2.07 -2.13 -49.83
C GLY A 177 1.61 -0.82 -50.49
N LYS A 178 2.15 0.34 -50.06
CA LYS A 178 1.88 1.62 -50.76
C LYS A 178 2.54 1.65 -52.12
N GLU A 179 3.77 1.18 -52.24
CA GLU A 179 4.49 1.10 -53.52
C GLU A 179 3.74 0.18 -54.50
N GLU A 180 3.31 -0.99 -54.06
CA GLU A 180 2.47 -1.90 -54.84
C GLU A 180 1.16 -1.24 -55.27
N ALA A 181 0.48 -0.51 -54.37
CA ALA A 181 -0.75 0.21 -54.70
C ALA A 181 -0.52 1.30 -55.76
N VAL A 182 0.63 1.97 -55.75
CA VAL A 182 1.01 2.95 -56.78
C VAL A 182 1.26 2.24 -58.12
N GLN A 183 1.99 1.13 -58.11
CA GLN A 183 2.25 0.34 -59.33
C GLN A 183 0.95 -0.20 -59.94
N ILE A 184 0.04 -0.73 -59.12
CA ILE A 184 -1.27 -1.19 -59.58
C ILE A 184 -2.07 -0.04 -60.20
N LYS A 185 -2.05 1.16 -59.60
CA LYS A 185 -2.71 2.33 -60.18
C LYS A 185 -2.13 2.73 -61.54
N GLN A 186 -0.81 2.65 -61.71
CA GLN A 186 -0.14 2.92 -62.97
C GLN A 186 -0.54 1.88 -64.03
N TYR A 187 -0.48 0.59 -63.68
CA TYR A 187 -0.87 -0.51 -64.58
C TYR A 187 -2.36 -0.42 -64.98
N LEU A 188 -3.25 -0.05 -64.05
CA LEU A 188 -4.66 0.20 -64.36
C LEU A 188 -4.87 1.41 -65.27
N ALA A 189 -4.03 2.44 -65.18
CA ALA A 189 -4.09 3.59 -66.08
C ALA A 189 -3.63 3.20 -67.49
N GLU A 190 -2.59 2.38 -67.61
CA GLU A 190 -2.10 1.83 -68.87
C GLU A 190 -3.17 0.95 -69.54
N ILE A 191 -3.76 -0.01 -68.83
CA ILE A 191 -4.85 -0.85 -69.37
C ILE A 191 -6.04 0.00 -69.84
N ARG A 192 -6.38 1.08 -69.12
CA ARG A 192 -7.46 1.97 -69.53
C ARG A 192 -7.12 2.68 -70.84
N ALA A 193 -5.89 3.18 -70.98
CA ALA A 193 -5.44 3.81 -72.21
C ALA A 193 -5.45 2.82 -73.39
N ASP A 194 -4.94 1.60 -73.19
CA ASP A 194 -4.96 0.54 -74.22
C ASP A 194 -6.39 0.17 -74.64
N ARG A 195 -7.30 0.05 -73.67
CA ARG A 195 -8.71 -0.19 -73.97
C ARG A 195 -9.30 0.94 -74.82
N ASP A 196 -9.04 2.19 -74.44
CA ASP A 196 -9.57 3.36 -75.15
C ASP A 196 -9.02 3.42 -76.59
N GLU A 197 -7.73 3.13 -76.79
CA GLU A 197 -7.12 3.02 -78.13
C GLU A 197 -7.77 1.89 -78.96
N LYS A 198 -8.00 0.72 -78.35
CA LYS A 198 -8.66 -0.41 -79.03
C LYS A 198 -10.12 -0.09 -79.38
N GLU A 199 -10.84 0.62 -78.53
CA GLU A 199 -12.20 1.09 -78.81
C GLU A 199 -12.22 2.08 -79.99
N GLU A 200 -11.25 2.99 -80.08
CA GLU A 200 -11.09 3.88 -81.23
C GLU A 200 -10.75 3.12 -82.52
N GLN A 201 -9.84 2.15 -82.45
CA GLN A 201 -9.51 1.27 -83.58
C GLN A 201 -10.75 0.51 -84.07
N LEU A 202 -11.58 0.00 -83.16
CA LEU A 202 -12.82 -0.70 -83.51
C LEU A 202 -13.84 0.24 -84.16
N LYS A 203 -14.01 1.47 -83.65
CA LYS A 203 -14.90 2.48 -84.26
C LYS A 203 -14.44 2.83 -85.67
N ASN A 204 -13.16 3.12 -85.86
CA ASN A 204 -12.58 3.43 -87.17
C ASN A 204 -12.74 2.26 -88.16
N ALA A 205 -12.53 1.02 -87.70
CA ALA A 205 -12.73 -0.17 -88.52
C ALA A 205 -14.21 -0.36 -88.91
N GLN A 206 -15.15 -0.13 -87.98
CA GLN A 206 -16.58 -0.18 -88.25
C GLN A 206 -17.02 0.88 -89.27
N GLU A 207 -16.54 2.10 -89.15
CA GLU A 207 -16.80 3.17 -90.13
C GLU A 207 -16.26 2.81 -91.51
N ARG A 208 -15.05 2.22 -91.57
CA ARG A 208 -14.46 1.76 -92.82
C ARG A 208 -15.23 0.62 -93.47
N ILE A 209 -15.75 -0.32 -92.68
CA ILE A 209 -16.64 -1.39 -93.17
C ILE A 209 -17.92 -0.78 -93.75
N LYS A 210 -18.58 0.14 -93.03
CA LYS A 210 -19.79 0.82 -93.52
C LYS A 210 -19.55 1.55 -94.83
N ALA A 211 -18.44 2.29 -94.94
CA ALA A 211 -18.09 2.98 -96.18
C ALA A 211 -17.88 2.02 -97.36
N LEU A 212 -17.24 0.86 -97.13
CA LEU A 212 -17.07 -0.17 -98.16
C LEU A 212 -18.40 -0.83 -98.55
N GLU A 213 -19.28 -1.10 -97.59
CA GLU A 213 -20.63 -1.61 -97.86
C GLU A 213 -21.46 -0.63 -98.69
N GLU A 214 -21.39 0.68 -98.38
CA GLU A 214 -22.06 1.72 -99.16
C GLU A 214 -21.51 1.79 -100.59
N GLN A 215 -20.19 1.70 -100.77
CA GLN A 215 -19.58 1.61 -102.09
C GLN A 215 -20.07 0.37 -102.86
N GLN A 216 -20.09 -0.81 -102.23
CA GLN A 216 -20.60 -2.03 -102.86
C GLN A 216 -22.06 -1.90 -103.27
N ARG A 217 -22.93 -1.33 -102.42
CA ARG A 217 -24.34 -1.09 -102.76
C ARG A 217 -24.49 -0.19 -103.99
N LEU A 218 -23.66 0.84 -104.13
CA LEU A 218 -23.65 1.71 -105.31
C LEU A 218 -23.20 0.96 -106.57
N TYR A 219 -22.16 0.13 -106.47
CA TYR A 219 -21.73 -0.74 -107.58
C TYR A 219 -22.80 -1.76 -107.99
N ASP A 220 -23.46 -2.40 -107.03
CA ASP A 220 -24.51 -3.37 -107.32
C ASP A 220 -25.72 -2.71 -108.01
N MET A 221 -26.13 -1.52 -107.54
CA MET A 221 -27.19 -0.74 -108.20
C MET A 221 -26.83 -0.35 -109.64
N THR A 222 -25.62 0.17 -109.86
CA THR A 222 -25.18 0.57 -111.21
C THR A 222 -25.03 -0.63 -112.15
N SER A 223 -24.55 -1.78 -111.66
CA SER A 223 -24.44 -3.00 -112.46
C SER A 223 -25.81 -3.58 -112.86
N GLN A 224 -26.80 -3.61 -111.95
CA GLN A 224 -28.18 -4.01 -112.26
C GLN A 224 -28.83 -3.10 -113.31
N GLN A 225 -28.55 -1.79 -113.26
CA GLN A 225 -29.09 -0.82 -114.22
C GLN A 225 -28.47 -0.97 -115.62
N SER A 226 -27.23 -1.45 -115.72
CA SER A 226 -26.55 -1.75 -116.99
C SER A 226 -26.95 -3.09 -117.61
N GLY A 227 -27.33 -4.07 -116.79
CA GLY A 227 -27.80 -5.40 -117.24
C GLY A 227 -29.22 -5.39 -117.82
N ALA A 228 -30.06 -4.41 -117.45
CA ALA A 228 -31.42 -4.24 -117.99
C ALA A 228 -31.48 -3.59 -119.39
N ARG A 229 -30.34 -3.17 -119.96
CA ARG A 229 -30.21 -2.74 -121.36
C ARG A 229 -29.63 -3.87 -122.20
N LYS A 230 -30.46 -4.82 -122.61
CA LYS A 230 -30.23 -5.55 -123.86
C LYS A 230 -31.49 -5.44 -124.75
N PRO A 231 -31.32 -5.11 -126.05
CA PRO A 231 -32.41 -5.08 -127.03
C PRO A 231 -32.94 -6.49 -127.34
#